data_AF-A0A520GK43-F1
#
_entry.id   AF-A0A520GK43-F1
#
_cell.length_a   1.000
_cell.length_b   1.000
_cell.length_c   1.000
_cell.angle_alpha   90.00
_cell.angle_beta   90.00
_cell.angle_gamma   90.00
#
_symmetry.space_group_name_H-M   'P 1'
#
loop_
_entity.id
_entity.type
_entity.pdbx_description
1 polymer ?
#
loop_
_entity_poly.entity_id
_entity_poly.type
_entity_poly.pdbx_seq_one_letter_code
_entity_poly.pdbx_strand_id
1 'polypeptide(L)'
;MKPLIDILRLGWDAYAYRISAHEAVELGADSTFDSLEGCLFDAGDSLGHYFPRVEVSLDGRHLGSCATELLRRNPKGVAERIAQRSLPA
;
A
#
# COMPACT_ATOMS: atom_id res chain seq x y z
N MET A 1 -9.61 10.63 -10.39
CA MET A 1 -9.82 9.76 -9.20
C MET A 1 -8.47 9.15 -8.82
N LYS A 2 -8.17 9.04 -7.52
CA LYS A 2 -6.98 8.32 -7.03
C LYS A 2 -7.45 7.13 -6.19
N PRO A 3 -7.02 5.90 -6.49
CA PRO A 3 -7.32 4.75 -5.63
C PRO A 3 -6.58 4.89 -4.30
N LEU A 4 -7.19 4.36 -3.25
CA LEU A 4 -6.58 4.21 -1.94
C LEU A 4 -6.14 2.77 -1.76
N ILE A 5 -4.86 2.57 -1.44
CA ILE A 5 -4.33 1.30 -0.94
C ILE A 5 -4.35 1.39 0.58
N ASP A 6 -5.19 0.58 1.22
CA ASP A 6 -5.20 0.42 2.67
C ASP A 6 -4.47 -0.86 3.05
N ILE A 7 -3.30 -0.69 3.68
CA ILE A 7 -2.45 -1.79 4.11
C ILE A 7 -2.83 -2.16 5.54
N LEU A 8 -3.06 -3.44 5.77
CA LEU A 8 -3.40 -4.00 7.06
C LEU A 8 -2.25 -4.88 7.54
N ARG A 9 -1.78 -4.65 8.76
CA ARG A 9 -0.83 -5.55 9.42
C ARG A 9 -1.60 -6.62 10.19
N LEU A 10 -1.52 -7.86 9.70
CA LEU A 10 -2.18 -9.03 10.29
C LEU A 10 -1.32 -9.69 11.39
N GLY A 11 0.00 -9.46 11.37
CA GLY A 11 0.96 -10.01 12.32
C GLY A 11 2.33 -9.33 12.20
N TRP A 12 3.35 -9.85 12.88
CA TRP A 12 4.71 -9.28 12.81
C TRP A 12 5.24 -9.27 11.37
N ASP A 13 5.08 -10.41 10.69
CA ASP A 13 5.55 -10.64 9.31
C ASP A 13 4.37 -10.98 8.38
N ALA A 14 3.20 -10.40 8.61
CA ALA A 14 2.02 -10.69 7.79
C ALA A 14 1.25 -9.41 7.48
N TYR A 15 1.08 -9.14 6.19
CA TYR A 15 0.46 -7.93 5.66
C TYR A 15 -0.58 -8.30 4.60
N ALA A 16 -1.64 -7.54 4.49
CA ALA A 16 -2.59 -7.59 3.39
C ALA A 16 -2.87 -6.16 2.91
N TYR A 17 -3.43 -5.99 1.72
CA TYR A 17 -3.94 -4.69 1.31
C TYR A 17 -5.31 -4.79 0.67
N ARG A 18 -6.06 -3.70 0.77
CA ARG A 18 -7.34 -3.51 0.10
C ARG A 18 -7.24 -2.27 -0.77
N ILE A 19 -7.83 -2.36 -1.96
CA ILE A 19 -7.93 -1.21 -2.86
C ILE A 19 -9.35 -0.69 -2.78
N SER A 20 -9.47 0.60 -2.45
CA SER A 20 -10.74 1.32 -2.41
C SER A 20 -10.70 2.48 -3.39
N ALA A 21 -11.62 2.47 -4.36
CA ALA A 21 -12.01 3.69 -5.07
C ALA A 21 -13.19 4.32 -4.31
N HIS A 22 -13.22 5.65 -4.21
CA HIS A 22 -14.09 6.44 -3.32
C HIS A 22 -15.63 6.21 -3.46
N GLU A 23 -16.09 5.30 -4.33
CA GLU A 23 -17.51 5.01 -4.62
C GLU A 23 -17.82 3.53 -4.87
N ALA A 24 -17.19 2.62 -4.12
CA ALA A 24 -17.32 1.17 -4.22
C ALA A 24 -16.44 0.53 -5.30
N VAL A 25 -15.52 -0.28 -4.82
CA VAL A 25 -15.22 -1.65 -5.26
C VAL A 25 -14.16 -2.11 -4.27
N GLU A 26 -14.51 -3.11 -3.47
CA GLU A 26 -13.55 -3.86 -2.67
C GLU A 26 -12.85 -4.84 -3.62
N LEU A 27 -11.81 -4.37 -4.30
CA LEU A 27 -10.82 -5.28 -4.86
C LEU A 27 -9.95 -5.72 -3.69
N GLY A 28 -10.46 -6.70 -2.94
CA GLY A 28 -9.69 -7.40 -1.92
C GLY A 28 -8.55 -8.12 -2.62
N ALA A 29 -7.31 -7.74 -2.32
CA ALA A 29 -6.22 -8.66 -2.54
C ALA A 29 -6.37 -9.73 -1.46
N ASP A 30 -6.88 -10.90 -1.84
CA ASP A 30 -6.96 -12.12 -1.03
C ASP A 30 -5.58 -12.69 -0.67
N SER A 31 -4.53 -11.88 -0.84
CA SER A 31 -3.13 -12.25 -0.72
C SER A 31 -2.59 -11.72 0.60
N THR A 32 -2.19 -12.64 1.47
CA THR A 32 -1.33 -12.33 2.61
C THR A 32 0.12 -12.34 2.12
N PHE A 33 0.86 -11.30 2.49
CA PHE A 33 2.27 -11.11 2.17
C PHE A 33 3.12 -11.21 3.42
N ASP A 34 4.27 -11.85 3.31
CA ASP A 34 5.22 -12.00 4.43
C ASP A 34 5.98 -10.71 4.77
N SER A 35 5.76 -9.64 4.01
CA SER A 35 6.45 -8.35 4.17
C SER A 35 5.63 -7.18 3.63
N LEU A 36 5.86 -5.99 4.21
CA LEU A 36 5.25 -4.74 3.75
C LEU A 36 5.71 -4.41 2.32
N GLU A 37 6.96 -4.72 1.99
CA GLU A 37 7.54 -4.51 0.67
C GLU A 37 6.87 -5.34 -0.40
N GLY A 38 6.58 -6.62 -0.12
CA GLY A 38 5.85 -7.49 -1.04
C GLY A 38 4.46 -6.96 -1.35
N CYS A 39 3.76 -6.51 -0.30
CA CYS A 39 2.46 -5.86 -0.40
C CYS A 39 2.50 -4.57 -1.25
N LEU A 40 3.49 -3.70 -1.01
CA LEU A 40 3.68 -2.46 -1.77
C LEU A 40 4.03 -2.74 -3.24
N PHE A 41 4.90 -3.72 -3.50
CA PHE A 41 5.29 -4.11 -4.85
C PHE A 41 4.08 -4.60 -5.64
N ASP A 42 3.32 -5.54 -5.08
CA ASP A 42 2.17 -6.16 -5.74
C ASP A 42 1.07 -5.12 -6.03
N ALA A 43 0.77 -4.24 -5.07
CA ALA A 43 -0.18 -3.17 -5.28
C ALA A 43 0.30 -2.16 -6.33
N GLY A 44 1.60 -1.85 -6.36
CA GLY A 44 2.23 -0.98 -7.35
C GLY A 44 2.21 -1.56 -8.77
N ASP A 45 2.44 -2.86 -8.91
CA ASP A 45 2.40 -3.57 -10.19
C ASP A 45 0.95 -3.67 -10.71
N SER A 46 0.02 -4.07 -9.84
CA SER A 46 -1.40 -4.19 -10.15
C SER A 46 -2.04 -2.86 -10.59
N LEU A 47 -1.68 -1.75 -9.95
CA LEU A 47 -2.29 -0.44 -10.19
C LEU A 47 -1.49 0.44 -11.15
N GLY A 48 -0.22 0.16 -11.37
CA GLY A 48 0.70 1.04 -12.11
C GLY A 48 0.29 1.30 -13.56
N HIS A 49 -0.43 0.37 -14.18
CA HIS A 49 -0.96 0.52 -15.54
C HIS A 49 -2.16 1.47 -15.65
N TYR A 50 -2.89 1.67 -14.56
CA TYR A 50 -4.14 2.42 -14.54
C TYR A 50 -3.99 3.78 -13.84
N PHE A 51 -3.18 3.81 -12.79
CA PHE A 51 -3.04 4.96 -11.92
C PHE A 51 -1.56 5.30 -11.72
N PRO A 52 -1.11 6.50 -12.14
CA PRO A 52 0.27 6.91 -11.91
C PRO A 52 0.56 7.23 -10.43
N ARG A 53 -0.49 7.52 -9.65
CA ARG A 53 -0.41 7.78 -8.21
C ARG A 53 -1.59 7.19 -7.48
N VAL A 54 -1.34 6.76 -6.26
CA VAL A 54 -2.29 6.17 -5.32
C VAL A 54 -2.17 6.88 -3.98
N GLU A 55 -3.25 6.90 -3.21
CA GLU A 55 -3.19 7.21 -1.79
C GLU A 55 -2.81 5.95 -1.03
N VAL A 56 -2.02 6.07 0.04
CA VAL A 56 -1.59 4.94 0.87
C VAL A 56 -1.99 5.17 2.31
N SER A 57 -2.55 4.15 2.94
CA SER A 57 -2.83 4.07 4.38
C SER A 57 -2.21 2.80 4.96
N LEU A 58 -1.86 2.84 6.26
CA LEU A 58 -1.44 1.68 7.04
C LEU A 58 -2.24 1.63 8.33
N ASP A 59 -2.91 0.52 8.61
CA ASP A 59 -3.75 0.30 9.79
C ASP A 59 -4.73 1.47 10.00
N GLY A 60 -5.38 1.93 8.92
CA GLY A 60 -6.31 3.07 8.93
C GLY A 60 -5.67 4.46 9.05
N ARG A 61 -4.34 4.57 9.22
CA ARG A 61 -3.62 5.85 9.21
C ARG A 61 -3.24 6.22 7.78
N HIS A 62 -3.75 7.36 7.32
CA HIS A 62 -3.38 7.92 6.02
C HIS A 62 -1.93 8.43 6.00
N LEU A 63 -1.12 7.93 5.06
CA LEU A 63 0.30 8.24 4.91
C LEU A 63 0.58 9.23 3.78
N GLY A 64 -0.32 9.29 2.80
CA GLY A 64 -0.32 10.26 1.70
C GLY A 64 -0.21 9.63 0.30
N SER A 65 -0.02 10.50 -0.68
CA SER A 65 0.01 10.16 -2.10
C SER A 65 1.38 9.63 -2.55
N CYS A 66 1.43 8.40 -3.05
CA CYS A 66 2.64 7.74 -3.57
C CYS A 66 2.52 7.49 -5.08
N ALA A 67 3.64 7.54 -5.81
CA ALA A 67 3.68 7.12 -7.20
C ALA A 67 3.70 5.59 -7.29
N THR A 68 2.86 4.98 -8.12
CA THR A 68 2.81 3.51 -8.30
C THR A 68 4.13 2.97 -8.83
N GLU A 69 4.80 3.72 -9.69
CA GLU A 69 6.15 3.38 -10.15
C GLU A 69 7.15 3.29 -9.00
N LEU A 70 7.04 4.14 -7.98
CA LEU A 70 7.92 4.11 -6.81
C LEU A 70 7.64 2.89 -5.93
N LEU A 71 6.37 2.52 -5.77
CA LEU A 71 5.96 1.28 -5.08
C LEU A 71 6.58 0.05 -5.74
N ARG A 72 6.59 0.00 -7.08
CA ARG A 72 7.15 -1.11 -7.85
C ARG A 72 8.68 -1.12 -7.91
N ARG A 73 9.32 0.04 -8.08
CA ARG A 73 10.78 0.13 -8.26
C ARG A 73 11.57 0.19 -6.96
N ASN A 74 10.97 0.70 -5.89
CA ASN A 74 11.63 0.83 -4.59
C ASN A 74 10.66 0.53 -3.41
N PRO A 75 10.08 -0.68 -3.34
CA PRO A 75 9.16 -1.04 -2.28
C PRO A 75 9.80 -0.95 -0.89
N LYS A 76 11.08 -1.33 -0.76
CA LYS A 76 11.88 -1.23 0.48
C LYS A 76 11.97 0.21 1.00
N GLY A 77 12.42 1.15 0.15
CA GLY A 77 12.54 2.54 0.56
C GLY A 77 11.19 3.20 0.88
N VAL A 78 10.09 2.71 0.29
CA VAL A 78 8.75 3.14 0.68
C VAL A 78 8.37 2.55 2.03
N ALA A 79 8.58 1.25 2.27
CA ALA A 79 8.33 0.60 3.55
C ALA A 79 9.09 1.26 4.71
N GLU A 80 10.37 1.58 4.52
CA GLU A 80 11.18 2.32 5.49
C GLU A 80 10.59 3.70 5.80
N ARG A 81 10.15 4.44 4.79
CA ARG A 81 9.49 5.74 4.97
C ARG A 81 8.17 5.62 5.71
N ILE A 82 7.41 4.55 5.45
CA ILE A 82 6.17 4.24 6.17
C ILE A 82 6.49 3.95 7.64
N ALA A 83 7.49 3.11 7.91
CA ALA A 83 7.94 2.77 9.26
C ALA A 83 8.41 4.01 10.06
N GLN A 84 9.13 4.93 9.41
CA GLN A 84 9.54 6.21 10.01
C GLN A 84 8.36 7.12 10.36
N ARG A 85 7.24 7.01 9.62
CA ARG A 85 6.02 7.79 9.86
C ARG A 85 5.05 7.13 10.85
N SER A 86 5.19 5.83 11.08
CA SER A 86 4.36 5.06 12.02
C SER A 86 4.95 4.97 13.42
N LEU A 87 6.26 5.20 13.59
CA LEU A 87 6.87 5.36 14.91
C LEU A 87 6.37 6.66 15.59
N PRO A 88 5.81 6.59 16.81
CA PRO A 88 5.61 7.78 17.62
C PRO A 88 6.98 8.36 18.00
N ALA A 89 7.12 9.68 17.86
CA ALA A 89 8.31 10.43 18.29
C ALA A 89 8.53 10.36 19.81
#